data_AF-A0A1K1LKU9-F1
#
_entry.id   AF-A0A1K1LKU9-F1
#
_cell.length_a   1.000
_cell.length_b   1.000
_cell.length_c   1.000
_cell.angle_alpha   90.00
_cell.angle_beta   90.00
_cell.angle_gamma   90.00
#
_symmetry.space_group_name_H-M   'P 1'
#
loop_
_entity.id
_entity.type
_entity.pdbx_description
1 polymer ?
#
loop_
_entity_poly.entity_id
_entity_poly.type
_entity_poly.pdbx_seq_one_letter_code
_entity_poly.pdbx_strand_id
1 'polypeptide(L)'
;MRGTTARSSTSTSALAGALTPACRSTDFPRPRRRQGRTALGGLPSTAEFTNSRLTPDDRKLILFLLVCLADDDDALTETYHRLLAVYGDREGHWCATKDVPSLRRRVAKFLGKGAETTPGWNRIVDMIEAVLPPTQREQVLARAAALYSRAHQRDKPTRDYTGPVVPPAWADEPTVTVEMIRAELAESAAVPAFAALTCPAPGASTPVTAPAAGPVSEQPAAARPVSEDPAALWEMLWAVVDGFRQRSEELDRVRAQRDLAREQVQNLQAQNWRLRADNHRASRLAEQLLREQHPTVPPETIRLLLDERLESAVSPRPVKPRTLHG
;
A
#
# COMPACT_ATOMS: atom_id res chain seq x y z
N MET A 1 -12.22 78.00 18.87
CA MET A 1 -10.74 78.01 18.89
C MET A 1 -10.30 76.90 17.95
N ARG A 2 -10.04 77.08 16.65
CA ARG A 2 -9.06 77.89 15.88
C ARG A 2 -7.58 77.59 16.20
N GLY A 3 -6.88 77.14 15.16
CA GLY A 3 -5.43 76.86 15.02
C GLY A 3 -5.25 75.53 14.26
N THR A 4 -4.97 75.42 12.94
CA THR A 4 -4.02 76.13 12.02
C THR A 4 -2.64 76.18 12.67
N THR A 5 -1.54 75.56 12.19
CA THR A 5 -0.85 75.43 10.89
C THR A 5 0.24 74.32 11.10
N ALA A 6 0.85 73.63 10.14
CA ALA A 6 1.63 74.13 9.03
C ALA A 6 2.03 73.00 8.06
N ARG A 7 2.10 73.39 6.79
CA ARG A 7 2.71 72.68 5.66
C ARG A 7 4.23 72.66 5.79
N SER A 8 4.86 71.62 5.24
CA SER A 8 6.12 71.76 4.51
C SER A 8 6.12 70.80 3.33
N SER A 9 6.08 71.38 2.14
CA SER A 9 6.24 70.73 0.85
C SER A 9 7.70 70.88 0.43
N THR A 10 8.33 69.80 0.00
CA THR A 10 9.49 69.90 -0.91
C THR A 10 9.42 68.76 -1.91
N SER A 11 9.16 69.15 -3.16
CA SER A 11 9.36 68.34 -4.36
C SER A 11 10.84 68.09 -4.58
N THR A 12 11.22 66.88 -4.98
CA THR A 12 12.31 66.72 -5.96
C THR A 12 12.03 65.47 -6.79
N SER A 13 11.83 65.73 -8.07
CA SER A 13 11.67 64.75 -9.14
C SER A 13 13.04 64.20 -9.52
N ALA A 14 13.16 62.88 -9.68
CA ALA A 14 14.25 62.27 -10.43
C ALA A 14 13.71 61.04 -11.17
N LEU A 15 13.46 61.24 -12.47
CA LEU A 15 13.36 60.21 -13.48
C LEU A 15 14.73 59.54 -13.66
N ALA A 16 14.81 58.24 -13.40
CA ALA A 16 15.82 57.33 -13.94
C ALA A 16 15.15 55.94 -13.99
N GLY A 17 14.87 55.42 -15.19
CA GLY A 17 15.76 54.43 -15.79
C GLY A 17 15.57 53.08 -15.10
N ALA A 18 14.49 52.36 -15.44
CA ALA A 18 14.56 51.25 -16.37
C ALA A 18 15.61 50.18 -15.96
N LEU A 19 15.07 48.99 -15.66
CA LEU A 19 15.67 47.65 -15.62
C LEU A 19 15.31 46.93 -14.30
N THR A 20 14.03 46.63 -14.16
CA THR A 20 13.58 45.55 -13.27
C THR A 20 14.14 44.24 -13.83
N PRO A 21 14.97 43.49 -13.09
CA PRO A 21 15.34 42.16 -13.51
C PRO A 21 14.08 41.31 -13.42
N ALA A 22 13.55 40.90 -14.56
CA ALA A 22 12.60 39.81 -14.63
C ALA A 22 13.30 38.59 -13.98
N CYS A 23 12.91 38.28 -12.75
CA CYS A 23 13.22 37.02 -12.10
C CYS A 23 12.65 35.92 -13.00
N ARG A 24 13.48 35.43 -13.92
CA ARG A 24 13.23 34.24 -14.70
C ARG A 24 12.92 33.14 -13.68
N SER A 25 11.66 32.74 -13.68
CA SER A 25 11.17 31.52 -13.05
C SER A 25 12.12 30.40 -13.44
N THR A 26 13.05 30.09 -12.54
CA THR A 26 13.86 28.88 -12.64
C THR A 26 12.87 27.74 -12.53
N ASP A 27 12.56 27.12 -13.66
CA ASP A 27 11.90 25.83 -13.72
C ASP A 27 12.76 24.84 -12.94
N PHE A 28 12.46 24.72 -11.64
CA PHE A 28 13.04 23.70 -10.80
C PHE A 28 12.63 22.35 -11.40
N PRO A 29 13.57 21.44 -11.68
CA PRO A 29 13.22 20.10 -12.09
C PRO A 29 12.36 19.50 -10.99
N ARG A 30 11.08 19.25 -11.32
CA ARG A 30 10.13 18.63 -10.39
C ARG A 30 10.79 17.37 -9.83
N PRO A 31 10.90 17.20 -8.49
CA PRO A 31 11.53 16.02 -7.92
C PRO A 31 10.83 14.79 -8.47
N ARG A 32 11.60 13.91 -9.14
CA ARG A 32 11.10 12.64 -9.68
C ARG A 32 10.32 11.95 -8.56
N ARG A 33 9.05 11.66 -8.84
CA ARG A 33 8.06 11.11 -7.90
C ARG A 33 8.68 9.94 -7.13
N ARG A 34 8.58 10.01 -5.80
CA ARG A 34 8.95 8.94 -4.84
C ARG A 34 8.28 7.63 -5.24
N GLN A 35 8.97 6.86 -6.05
CA GLN A 35 8.62 5.49 -6.38
C GLN A 35 8.93 4.67 -5.12
N GLY A 36 7.90 4.14 -4.47
CA GLY A 36 8.06 3.17 -3.38
C GLY A 36 7.58 3.57 -1.99
N ARG A 37 6.78 4.63 -1.80
CA ARG A 37 6.04 4.75 -0.54
C ARG A 37 4.88 3.75 -0.55
N THR A 38 4.92 2.82 0.40
CA THR A 38 3.87 1.85 0.70
C THR A 38 2.58 2.57 1.05
N ALA A 39 1.42 1.90 0.95
CA ALA A 39 0.12 2.53 1.15
C ALA A 39 0.01 3.12 2.57
N LEU A 40 0.55 2.41 3.57
CA LEU A 40 0.61 2.86 4.96
C LEU A 40 1.82 3.76 5.27
N GLY A 41 2.95 3.60 4.57
CA GLY A 41 4.17 4.40 4.82
C GLY A 41 4.02 5.91 4.52
N GLY A 42 2.93 6.33 3.87
CA GLY A 42 2.56 7.73 3.69
C GLY A 42 1.51 8.26 4.67
N LEU A 43 0.95 7.39 5.51
CA LEU A 43 -0.25 7.63 6.31
C LEU A 43 -0.20 6.89 7.66
N PRO A 44 0.71 7.31 8.59
CA PRO A 44 0.81 6.70 9.92
C PRO A 44 -0.40 6.98 10.83
N SER A 45 -1.21 8.01 10.54
CA SER A 45 -2.39 8.35 11.34
C SER A 45 -3.51 9.04 10.55
N THR A 46 -4.69 9.18 11.16
CA THR A 46 -5.82 9.91 10.56
C THR A 46 -5.57 11.41 10.38
N ALA A 47 -4.56 11.98 11.05
CA ALA A 47 -4.16 13.38 10.87
C ALA A 47 -3.45 13.61 9.53
N GLU A 48 -2.90 12.55 8.92
CA GLU A 48 -2.08 12.64 7.71
C GLU A 48 -2.89 12.63 6.41
N PHE A 49 -4.22 12.49 6.49
CA PHE A 49 -5.09 12.64 5.32
C PHE A 49 -5.06 14.07 4.79
N THR A 50 -4.85 14.20 3.49
CA THR A 50 -4.73 15.51 2.82
C THR A 50 -6.07 16.13 2.46
N ASN A 51 -7.14 15.31 2.37
CA ASN A 51 -8.46 15.78 1.99
C ASN A 51 -9.25 16.26 3.21
N SER A 52 -9.48 17.56 3.28
CA SER A 52 -10.27 18.20 4.35
C SER A 52 -11.77 17.87 4.28
N ARG A 53 -12.28 17.35 3.17
CA ARG A 53 -13.69 16.98 3.01
C ARG A 53 -14.08 15.70 3.73
N LEU A 54 -13.10 14.84 4.04
CA LEU A 54 -13.36 13.62 4.81
C LEU A 54 -13.58 13.97 6.27
N THR A 55 -14.70 13.50 6.83
CA THR A 55 -14.97 13.61 8.26
C THR A 55 -13.94 12.82 9.07
N PRO A 56 -13.78 13.10 10.39
CA PRO A 56 -12.89 12.31 11.24
C PRO A 56 -13.21 10.80 11.19
N ASP A 57 -14.49 10.44 11.15
CA ASP A 57 -14.93 9.04 11.12
C ASP A 57 -14.71 8.39 9.76
N ASP A 58 -14.84 9.13 8.65
CA ASP A 58 -14.42 8.65 7.32
C ASP A 58 -12.94 8.27 7.30
N ARG A 59 -12.08 9.13 7.86
CA ARG A 59 -10.63 8.91 7.91
C ARG A 59 -10.29 7.68 8.75
N LYS A 60 -10.98 7.47 9.87
CA LYS A 60 -10.85 6.28 10.73
C LYS A 60 -11.22 5.01 9.97
N LEU A 61 -12.36 5.00 9.28
CA LEU A 61 -12.77 3.87 8.45
C LEU A 61 -11.75 3.58 7.34
N ILE A 62 -11.31 4.61 6.62
CA ILE A 62 -10.35 4.44 5.52
C ILE A 62 -9.01 3.92 6.04
N LEU A 63 -8.50 4.46 7.16
CA LEU A 63 -7.26 3.97 7.76
C LEU A 63 -7.40 2.53 8.25
N PHE A 64 -8.52 2.19 8.89
CA PHE A 64 -8.82 0.83 9.32
C PHE A 64 -8.79 -0.16 8.15
N LEU A 65 -9.47 0.17 7.04
CA LEU A 65 -9.46 -0.66 5.84
C LEU A 65 -8.07 -0.77 5.22
N LEU A 66 -7.31 0.33 5.19
CA LEU A 66 -5.92 0.29 4.72
C LEU A 66 -5.06 -0.67 5.55
N VAL A 67 -5.19 -0.65 6.89
CA VAL A 67 -4.43 -1.55 7.77
C VAL A 67 -4.86 -3.01 7.60
N CYS A 68 -6.16 -3.28 7.46
CA CYS A 68 -6.66 -4.66 7.30
C CYS A 68 -6.35 -5.26 5.93
N LEU A 69 -6.27 -4.43 4.89
CA LEU A 69 -6.08 -4.87 3.50
C LEU A 69 -4.62 -4.77 3.04
N ALA A 70 -3.74 -4.19 3.86
CA ALA A 70 -2.32 -4.12 3.53
C ALA A 70 -1.67 -5.50 3.62
N ASP A 71 -0.79 -5.79 2.65
CA ASP A 71 0.11 -6.93 2.69
C ASP A 71 1.27 -6.70 3.68
N ASP A 72 2.13 -7.70 3.87
CA ASP A 72 3.27 -7.66 4.80
C ASP A 72 4.25 -6.51 4.50
N ASP A 73 4.23 -5.97 3.28
CA ASP A 73 5.06 -4.86 2.84
C ASP A 73 4.29 -3.51 2.89
N ASP A 74 3.20 -3.43 3.66
CA ASP A 74 2.36 -2.24 3.81
C ASP A 74 1.73 -1.73 2.50
N ALA A 75 1.67 -2.57 1.47
CA ALA A 75 1.11 -2.27 0.16
C ALA A 75 -0.26 -2.94 -0.02
N LEU A 76 -0.98 -2.56 -1.08
CA LEU A 76 -2.26 -3.19 -1.43
C LEU A 76 -2.10 -4.12 -2.64
N THR A 77 -0.89 -4.58 -2.92
CA THR A 77 -0.58 -5.27 -4.18
C THR A 77 -1.32 -6.59 -4.25
N GLU A 78 -1.21 -7.39 -3.19
CA GLU A 78 -1.89 -8.68 -3.07
C GLU A 78 -3.42 -8.50 -3.05
N THR A 79 -3.91 -7.46 -2.38
CA THR A 79 -5.34 -7.08 -2.37
C THR A 79 -5.90 -6.88 -3.77
N TYR A 80 -5.17 -6.20 -4.66
CA TYR A 80 -5.61 -6.01 -6.04
C TYR A 80 -5.64 -7.32 -6.82
N HIS A 81 -4.63 -8.17 -6.67
CA HIS A 81 -4.59 -9.47 -7.33
C HIS A 81 -5.74 -10.38 -6.88
N ARG A 82 -6.01 -10.45 -5.57
CA ARG A 82 -7.11 -11.26 -5.02
C ARG A 82 -8.48 -10.75 -5.48
N LEU A 83 -8.70 -9.44 -5.48
CA LEU A 83 -9.95 -8.86 -5.99
C LEU A 83 -10.21 -9.21 -7.45
N LEU A 84 -9.18 -9.15 -8.29
CA LEU A 84 -9.30 -9.52 -9.71
C LEU A 84 -9.49 -11.03 -9.87
N ALA A 85 -8.82 -11.85 -9.08
CA ALA A 85 -9.00 -13.30 -9.13
C ALA A 85 -10.42 -13.73 -8.73
N VAL A 86 -11.04 -13.08 -7.74
CA VAL A 86 -12.38 -13.46 -7.24
C VAL A 86 -13.50 -12.81 -8.07
N TYR A 87 -13.31 -11.57 -8.52
CA TYR A 87 -14.38 -10.74 -9.09
C TYR A 87 -14.09 -10.14 -10.46
N GLY A 88 -12.91 -10.38 -11.06
CA GLY A 88 -12.52 -9.80 -12.34
C GLY A 88 -13.37 -10.26 -13.53
N ASP A 89 -13.89 -11.49 -13.45
CA ASP A 89 -14.72 -12.11 -14.48
C ASP A 89 -16.23 -12.02 -14.20
N ARG A 90 -16.65 -11.45 -13.06
CA ARG A 90 -18.07 -11.31 -12.71
C ARG A 90 -18.68 -10.09 -13.39
N GLU A 91 -19.50 -10.32 -14.41
CA GLU A 91 -20.18 -9.25 -15.14
C GLU A 91 -20.97 -8.32 -14.19
N GLY A 92 -20.91 -7.01 -14.45
CA GLY A 92 -21.56 -5.99 -13.62
C GLY A 92 -20.85 -5.66 -12.30
N HIS A 93 -19.85 -6.45 -11.87
CA HIS A 93 -19.08 -6.15 -10.67
C HIS A 93 -18.15 -4.93 -10.87
N TRP A 94 -17.84 -4.19 -9.80
CA TRP A 94 -17.01 -2.97 -9.92
C TRP A 94 -15.53 -3.25 -10.27
N CYS A 95 -15.09 -4.50 -10.10
CA CYS A 95 -13.79 -5.03 -10.53
C CYS A 95 -13.81 -5.64 -11.95
N ALA A 96 -14.98 -5.81 -12.56
CA ALA A 96 -15.11 -6.51 -13.83
C ALA A 96 -14.27 -5.86 -14.92
N THR A 97 -13.57 -6.70 -15.70
CA THR A 97 -12.74 -6.31 -16.85
C THR A 97 -11.65 -5.28 -16.55
N LYS A 98 -11.20 -5.17 -15.28
CA LYS A 98 -10.15 -4.23 -14.88
C LYS A 98 -8.78 -4.90 -14.86
N ASP A 99 -7.77 -4.14 -15.25
CA ASP A 99 -6.38 -4.46 -14.96
C ASP A 99 -5.96 -3.90 -13.59
N VAL A 100 -4.82 -4.38 -13.07
CA VAL A 100 -4.28 -3.93 -11.78
C VAL A 100 -4.08 -2.41 -11.73
N PRO A 101 -3.50 -1.73 -12.76
CA PRO A 101 -3.37 -0.28 -12.76
C PRO A 101 -4.70 0.49 -12.66
N SER A 102 -5.74 0.04 -13.38
CA SER A 102 -7.06 0.69 -13.33
C SER A 102 -7.73 0.46 -11.99
N LEU A 103 -7.66 -0.77 -11.44
CA LEU A 103 -8.19 -1.07 -10.12
C LEU A 103 -7.48 -0.26 -9.04
N ARG A 104 -6.15 -0.19 -9.08
CA ARG A 104 -5.34 0.65 -8.17
C ARG A 104 -5.76 2.11 -8.23
N ARG A 105 -5.91 2.69 -9.43
CA ARG A 105 -6.36 4.09 -9.59
C ARG A 105 -7.76 4.29 -9.01
N ARG A 106 -8.65 3.32 -9.18
CA ARG A 106 -10.02 3.37 -8.65
C ARG A 106 -10.03 3.28 -7.13
N VAL A 107 -9.28 2.33 -6.56
CA VAL A 107 -9.15 2.14 -5.11
C VAL A 107 -8.49 3.34 -4.45
N ALA A 108 -7.46 3.94 -5.07
CA ALA A 108 -6.80 5.12 -4.55
C ALA A 108 -7.73 6.34 -4.33
N LYS A 109 -8.89 6.39 -5.01
CA LYS A 109 -9.90 7.43 -4.78
C LYS A 109 -10.59 7.32 -3.44
N PHE A 110 -10.58 6.15 -2.80
CA PHE A 110 -11.28 5.93 -1.54
C PHE A 110 -10.43 5.25 -0.46
N LEU A 111 -9.31 4.62 -0.82
CA LEU A 111 -8.28 4.12 0.10
C LEU A 111 -6.94 4.80 -0.22
N GLY A 112 -6.52 5.71 0.65
CA GLY A 112 -5.20 6.35 0.58
C GLY A 112 -5.17 7.76 1.16
N LYS A 113 -3.96 8.34 1.25
CA LYS A 113 -3.73 9.70 1.80
C LYS A 113 -4.54 10.80 1.11
N GLY A 114 -4.82 10.62 -0.18
CA GLY A 114 -5.61 11.52 -1.01
C GLY A 114 -7.02 11.02 -1.31
N ALA A 115 -7.58 10.13 -0.49
CA ALA A 115 -8.93 9.62 -0.69
C ALA A 115 -9.93 10.79 -0.80
N GLU A 116 -10.75 10.76 -1.84
CA GLU A 116 -11.74 11.76 -2.18
C GLU A 116 -13.07 11.50 -1.46
N THR A 117 -13.41 10.21 -1.31
CA THR A 117 -14.69 9.75 -0.79
C THR A 117 -14.54 8.44 -0.03
N THR A 118 -15.40 8.19 0.95
CA THR A 118 -15.49 6.91 1.66
C THR A 118 -15.98 5.79 0.73
N PRO A 119 -15.42 4.57 0.78
CA PRO A 119 -15.94 3.46 -0.01
C PRO A 119 -17.38 3.11 0.42
N GLY A 120 -18.24 2.79 -0.55
CA GLY A 120 -19.57 2.28 -0.25
C GLY A 120 -19.52 0.87 0.37
N TRP A 121 -20.50 0.55 1.22
CA TRP A 121 -20.52 -0.67 2.02
C TRP A 121 -20.26 -1.96 1.23
N ASN A 122 -20.93 -2.17 0.09
CA ASN A 122 -20.73 -3.38 -0.72
C ASN A 122 -19.26 -3.57 -1.14
N ARG A 123 -18.56 -2.48 -1.48
CA ARG A 123 -17.13 -2.57 -1.83
C ARG A 123 -16.27 -2.95 -0.63
N ILE A 124 -16.64 -2.48 0.57
CA ILE A 124 -15.94 -2.83 1.80
C ILE A 124 -16.04 -4.33 2.04
N VAL A 125 -17.25 -4.90 1.90
CA VAL A 125 -17.49 -6.34 1.99
C VAL A 125 -16.67 -7.10 0.95
N ASP A 126 -16.73 -6.71 -0.32
CA ASP A 126 -15.98 -7.37 -1.40
C ASP A 126 -14.47 -7.41 -1.11
N MET A 127 -13.91 -6.29 -0.63
CA MET A 127 -12.48 -6.19 -0.29
C MET A 127 -12.12 -7.08 0.89
N ILE A 128 -12.91 -7.08 1.96
CA ILE A 128 -12.64 -7.90 3.15
C ILE A 128 -12.77 -9.39 2.82
N GLU A 129 -13.81 -9.80 2.10
CA GLU A 129 -14.05 -11.19 1.75
C GLU A 129 -12.99 -11.76 0.80
N ALA A 130 -12.50 -10.96 -0.16
CA ALA A 130 -11.46 -11.41 -1.09
C ALA A 130 -10.09 -11.57 -0.41
N VAL A 131 -9.78 -10.74 0.59
CA VAL A 131 -8.42 -10.63 1.13
C VAL A 131 -8.26 -11.43 2.42
N LEU A 132 -9.17 -11.27 3.37
CA LEU A 132 -9.01 -11.83 4.70
C LEU A 132 -9.45 -13.30 4.78
N PRO A 133 -8.80 -14.11 5.63
CA PRO A 133 -9.20 -15.48 5.87
C PRO A 133 -10.57 -15.53 6.57
N PRO A 134 -11.39 -16.57 6.34
CA PRO A 134 -12.74 -16.68 6.91
C PRO A 134 -12.80 -16.48 8.43
N THR A 135 -11.77 -16.95 9.15
CA THR A 135 -11.65 -16.83 10.62
C THR A 135 -11.58 -15.39 11.13
N GLN A 136 -11.18 -14.43 10.29
CA GLN A 136 -11.04 -13.02 10.66
C GLN A 136 -12.14 -12.13 10.06
N ARG A 137 -12.83 -12.60 9.01
CA ARG A 137 -13.79 -11.78 8.24
C ARG A 137 -14.90 -11.21 9.10
N GLU A 138 -15.55 -12.03 9.91
CA GLU A 138 -16.71 -11.60 10.70
C GLU A 138 -16.34 -10.47 11.67
N GLN A 139 -15.23 -10.61 12.37
CA GLN A 139 -14.76 -9.61 13.32
C GLN A 139 -14.35 -8.30 12.64
N VAL A 140 -13.61 -8.38 11.52
CA VAL A 140 -13.21 -7.18 10.77
C VAL A 140 -14.44 -6.50 10.14
N LEU A 141 -15.41 -7.26 9.64
CA LEU A 141 -16.67 -6.74 9.13
C LEU A 141 -17.50 -6.07 10.23
N ALA A 142 -17.54 -6.63 11.44
CA ALA A 142 -18.27 -6.05 12.56
C ALA A 142 -17.73 -4.66 12.94
N ARG A 143 -16.40 -4.50 12.93
CA ARG A 143 -15.71 -3.23 13.16
C ARG A 143 -15.90 -2.25 12.01
N ALA A 144 -15.73 -2.73 10.77
CA ALA A 144 -15.98 -1.92 9.58
C ALA A 144 -17.42 -1.41 9.55
N ALA A 145 -18.39 -2.24 9.95
CA ALA A 145 -19.80 -1.88 10.04
C ALA A 145 -20.01 -0.76 11.05
N ALA A 146 -19.44 -0.86 12.25
CA ALA A 146 -19.55 0.18 13.27
C ALA A 146 -18.95 1.52 12.81
N LEU A 147 -17.75 1.49 12.22
CA LEU A 147 -17.10 2.68 11.68
C LEU A 147 -17.88 3.29 10.50
N TYR A 148 -18.41 2.47 9.60
CA TYR A 148 -19.22 2.93 8.47
C TYR A 148 -20.55 3.55 8.91
N SER A 149 -21.25 2.88 9.83
CA SER A 149 -22.46 3.38 10.48
C SER A 149 -22.24 4.76 11.10
N ARG A 150 -21.16 4.92 11.86
CA ARG A 150 -20.78 6.19 12.49
C ARG A 150 -20.48 7.28 11.46
N ALA A 151 -19.65 6.99 10.45
CA ALA A 151 -19.29 7.92 9.39
C ALA A 151 -20.52 8.44 8.60
N HIS A 152 -21.56 7.62 8.45
CA HIS A 152 -22.79 7.97 7.73
C HIS A 152 -23.96 8.36 8.65
N GLN A 153 -23.75 8.41 9.97
CA GLN A 153 -24.78 8.68 10.98
C GLN A 153 -26.01 7.76 10.85
N ARG A 154 -25.76 6.45 10.78
CA ARG A 154 -26.77 5.38 10.69
C ARG A 154 -26.51 4.31 11.73
N ASP A 155 -27.55 3.58 12.13
CA ASP A 155 -27.38 2.46 13.05
C ASP A 155 -26.65 1.28 12.37
N LYS A 156 -26.95 1.05 11.08
CA LYS A 156 -26.41 -0.06 10.27
C LYS A 156 -25.91 0.42 8.91
N PRO A 157 -24.93 -0.28 8.29
CA PRO A 157 -24.41 0.08 6.98
C PRO A 157 -25.45 0.04 5.86
N THR A 158 -26.24 -1.04 5.84
CA THR A 158 -27.39 -1.26 4.95
C THR A 158 -28.55 -1.79 5.78
N ARG A 159 -29.78 -1.69 5.25
CA ARG A 159 -30.99 -2.20 5.92
C ARG A 159 -30.93 -3.71 6.14
N ASP A 160 -30.29 -4.41 5.20
CA ASP A 160 -30.22 -5.88 5.17
C ASP A 160 -29.01 -6.43 5.94
N TYR A 161 -28.19 -5.57 6.55
CA TYR A 161 -27.05 -6.03 7.35
C TYR A 161 -27.53 -6.64 8.68
N THR A 162 -27.33 -7.95 8.82
CA THR A 162 -27.68 -8.76 10.00
C THR A 162 -26.50 -9.07 10.91
N GLY A 163 -25.27 -8.80 10.46
CA GLY A 163 -24.06 -9.05 11.23
C GLY A 163 -23.93 -8.15 12.47
N PRO A 164 -23.03 -8.50 13.40
CA PRO A 164 -22.77 -7.68 14.56
C PRO A 164 -22.18 -6.32 14.18
N VAL A 165 -22.40 -5.31 15.03
CA VAL A 165 -21.85 -3.97 14.92
C VAL A 165 -21.04 -3.70 16.18
N VAL A 166 -19.72 -3.85 16.10
CA VAL A 166 -18.83 -3.76 17.26
C VAL A 166 -17.86 -2.61 17.04
N PRO A 167 -18.01 -1.47 17.74
CA PRO A 167 -17.06 -0.37 17.60
C PRO A 167 -15.69 -0.77 18.15
N PRO A 168 -14.58 -0.44 17.44
CA PRO A 168 -13.24 -0.63 17.99
C PRO A 168 -13.02 0.28 19.21
N ALA A 169 -12.11 -0.09 20.10
CA ALA A 169 -11.89 0.62 21.36
C ALA A 169 -11.40 2.08 21.14
N TRP A 170 -10.67 2.31 20.05
CA TRP A 170 -10.18 3.62 19.64
C TRP A 170 -11.19 4.43 18.81
N ALA A 171 -12.43 3.97 18.63
CA ALA A 171 -13.41 4.64 17.77
C ALA A 171 -13.67 6.09 18.17
N ASP A 172 -13.58 6.42 19.46
CA ASP A 172 -13.81 7.76 19.99
C ASP A 172 -12.55 8.65 20.02
N GLU A 173 -11.38 8.08 19.74
CA GLU A 173 -10.12 8.81 19.76
C GLU A 173 -10.09 9.91 18.68
N PRO A 174 -9.60 11.12 18.97
CA PRO A 174 -9.59 12.20 17.99
C PRO A 174 -8.62 11.92 16.83
N THR A 175 -7.52 11.23 17.11
CA THR A 175 -6.53 10.79 16.12
C THR A 175 -6.21 9.33 16.35
N VAL A 176 -6.27 8.53 15.29
CA VAL A 176 -6.01 7.09 15.33
C VAL A 176 -4.76 6.80 14.51
N THR A 177 -3.85 5.98 15.03
CA THR A 177 -2.62 5.57 14.34
C THR A 177 -2.74 4.15 13.80
N VAL A 178 -1.85 3.79 12.86
CA VAL A 178 -1.73 2.43 12.32
C VAL A 178 -1.44 1.42 13.42
N GLU A 179 -0.60 1.78 14.38
CA GLU A 179 -0.18 0.92 15.50
C GLU A 179 -1.34 0.61 16.45
N MET A 180 -2.22 1.59 16.73
CA MET A 180 -3.41 1.37 17.54
C MET A 180 -4.34 0.33 16.91
N ILE A 181 -4.56 0.44 15.59
CA ILE A 181 -5.39 -0.51 14.84
C ILE A 181 -4.74 -1.90 14.85
N ARG A 182 -3.43 -1.99 14.59
CA ARG A 182 -2.68 -3.25 14.60
C ARG A 182 -2.70 -3.94 15.95
N ALA A 183 -2.51 -3.19 17.04
CA ALA A 183 -2.53 -3.73 18.39
C ALA A 183 -3.88 -4.38 18.72
N GLU A 184 -4.99 -3.70 18.40
CA GLU A 184 -6.33 -4.24 18.62
C GLU A 184 -6.61 -5.48 17.75
N LEU A 185 -6.20 -5.47 16.47
CA LEU A 185 -6.35 -6.64 15.59
C LEU A 185 -5.53 -7.84 16.08
N ALA A 186 -4.32 -7.61 16.62
CA ALA A 186 -3.49 -8.65 17.18
C ALA A 186 -4.08 -9.25 18.48
N GLU A 187 -4.57 -8.41 19.39
CA GLU A 187 -5.25 -8.86 20.62
C GLU A 187 -6.48 -9.71 20.29
N SER A 188 -7.22 -9.29 19.26
CA SER A 188 -8.41 -9.97 18.79
C SER A 188 -8.14 -11.33 18.15
N ALA A 189 -7.03 -11.47 17.43
CA ALA A 189 -6.59 -12.73 16.85
C ALA A 189 -6.04 -13.70 17.90
N ALA A 190 -5.54 -13.17 19.03
CA ALA A 190 -5.00 -13.96 20.14
C ALA A 190 -6.08 -14.61 21.01
N VAL A 191 -7.35 -14.21 20.90
CA VAL A 191 -8.46 -14.91 21.55
C VAL A 191 -8.81 -16.11 20.68
N PRO A 192 -8.39 -17.34 21.04
CA PRO A 192 -8.79 -18.50 20.27
C PRO A 192 -10.31 -18.61 20.32
N ALA A 193 -10.94 -19.00 19.20
CA ALA A 193 -12.37 -19.31 19.10
C ALA A 193 -12.80 -20.53 19.97
N PHE A 194 -12.02 -20.85 21.01
CA PHE A 194 -12.17 -21.98 21.92
C PHE A 194 -13.45 -21.90 22.77
N ALA A 195 -14.14 -20.76 22.77
CA ALA A 195 -15.40 -20.57 23.50
C ALA A 195 -16.65 -21.13 22.79
N ALA A 196 -16.53 -21.71 21.59
CA ALA A 196 -17.66 -22.36 20.90
C ALA A 196 -17.84 -23.85 21.25
N LEU A 197 -17.01 -24.43 22.13
CA LEU A 197 -17.07 -25.86 22.49
C LEU A 197 -17.89 -26.18 23.76
N THR A 198 -18.58 -25.22 24.36
CA THR A 198 -19.51 -25.46 25.47
C THR A 198 -20.95 -25.16 25.07
N CYS A 199 -21.52 -26.02 24.24
CA CYS A 199 -22.96 -26.26 24.22
C CYS A 199 -23.17 -27.78 24.36
N PRO A 200 -23.86 -28.26 25.40
CA PRO A 200 -24.24 -29.67 25.51
C PRO A 200 -25.30 -29.97 24.44
N ALA A 201 -25.08 -31.03 23.67
CA ALA A 201 -26.05 -31.51 22.70
C ALA A 201 -27.40 -31.88 23.37
N PRO A 202 -28.52 -31.62 22.68
CA PRO A 202 -29.59 -32.59 22.64
C PRO A 202 -29.84 -32.99 21.18
N GLY A 203 -29.86 -34.30 20.95
CA GLY A 203 -29.80 -34.88 19.62
C GLY A 203 -31.05 -34.74 18.76
N ALA A 204 -30.87 -34.98 17.48
CA ALA A 204 -31.78 -35.76 16.63
C ALA A 204 -31.11 -35.99 15.28
N SER A 205 -31.10 -37.25 14.87
CA SER A 205 -30.62 -37.77 13.60
C SER A 205 -31.31 -37.14 12.39
N THR A 206 -30.58 -36.94 11.29
CA THR A 206 -31.07 -37.19 9.93
C THR A 206 -29.91 -37.24 8.94
N PRO A 207 -29.84 -38.25 8.04
CA PRO A 207 -28.86 -38.27 6.96
C PRO A 207 -29.40 -37.48 5.76
N VAL A 208 -28.64 -36.49 5.28
CA VAL A 208 -28.91 -35.81 4.01
C VAL A 208 -27.82 -36.19 3.02
N THR A 209 -28.26 -36.88 1.97
CA THR A 209 -27.53 -37.31 0.78
C THR A 209 -27.05 -36.09 -0.02
N ALA A 210 -25.74 -35.98 -0.26
CA ALA A 210 -25.15 -35.00 -1.17
C ALA A 210 -24.97 -35.59 -2.59
N PRO A 211 -25.15 -34.80 -3.67
CA PRO A 211 -24.97 -35.25 -5.04
C PRO A 211 -23.50 -35.15 -5.50
N ALA A 212 -23.20 -35.96 -6.51
CA ALA A 212 -21.89 -36.31 -7.03
C ALA A 212 -21.10 -35.15 -7.68
N ALA A 213 -19.83 -35.03 -7.30
CA ALA A 213 -18.79 -34.35 -8.07
C ALA A 213 -17.88 -35.42 -8.73
N GLY A 214 -17.54 -35.18 -10.00
CA GLY A 214 -16.74 -36.06 -10.85
C GLY A 214 -15.26 -36.18 -10.45
N PRO A 215 -14.49 -36.98 -11.20
CA PRO A 215 -13.34 -37.69 -10.67
C PRO A 215 -12.06 -36.86 -10.75
N VAL A 216 -11.53 -36.47 -9.59
CA VAL A 216 -10.09 -36.22 -9.44
C VAL A 216 -9.51 -37.49 -8.82
N SER A 217 -8.97 -38.37 -9.66
CA SER A 217 -8.19 -39.53 -9.25
C SER A 217 -6.83 -39.07 -8.70
N GLU A 218 -6.81 -38.51 -7.50
CA GLU A 218 -5.72 -38.78 -6.56
C GLU A 218 -6.22 -39.88 -5.66
N GLN A 219 -5.98 -41.11 -6.10
CA GLN A 219 -6.29 -42.33 -5.38
C GLN A 219 -5.60 -42.27 -4.01
N PRO A 220 -6.32 -42.07 -2.90
CA PRO A 220 -5.71 -42.11 -1.59
C PRO A 220 -5.15 -43.51 -1.42
N ALA A 221 -3.83 -43.59 -1.25
CA ALA A 221 -3.13 -44.84 -0.95
C ALA A 221 -3.93 -45.56 0.14
N ALA A 222 -4.40 -46.77 -0.20
CA ALA A 222 -5.30 -47.57 0.60
C ALA A 222 -5.00 -47.44 2.09
N ALA A 223 -6.00 -47.01 2.86
CA ALA A 223 -5.92 -46.88 4.31
C ALA A 223 -5.35 -48.18 4.88
N ARG A 224 -4.07 -48.14 5.27
CA ARG A 224 -3.43 -49.25 5.95
C ARG A 224 -4.23 -49.50 7.23
N PRO A 225 -4.54 -50.75 7.59
CA PRO A 225 -5.26 -51.04 8.82
C PRO A 225 -4.49 -50.41 9.97
N VAL A 226 -5.20 -49.58 10.75
CA VAL A 226 -4.63 -48.95 11.94
C VAL A 226 -4.25 -50.10 12.87
N SER A 227 -2.95 -50.30 13.05
CA SER A 227 -2.45 -51.26 14.02
C SER A 227 -2.98 -50.88 15.40
N GLU A 228 -3.70 -51.79 16.05
CA GLU A 228 -4.15 -51.64 17.45
C GLU A 228 -2.99 -51.81 18.44
N ASP A 229 -1.79 -52.12 17.96
CA ASP A 229 -0.59 -52.17 18.78
C ASP A 229 -0.20 -50.76 19.26
N PRO A 230 -0.25 -50.48 20.58
CA PRO A 230 0.12 -49.16 21.12
C PRO A 230 1.57 -48.79 20.80
N ALA A 231 2.48 -49.76 20.63
CA ALA A 231 3.87 -49.46 20.25
C ALA A 231 3.95 -48.88 18.83
N ALA A 232 3.20 -49.44 17.89
CA ALA A 232 3.15 -48.94 16.50
C ALA A 232 2.53 -47.52 16.42
N LEU A 233 1.54 -47.23 17.26
CA LEU A 233 0.96 -45.88 17.36
C LEU A 233 1.96 -44.86 17.91
N TRP A 234 2.77 -45.24 18.91
CA TRP A 234 3.83 -44.38 19.45
C TRP A 234 4.92 -44.08 18.41
N GLU A 235 5.35 -45.07 17.63
CA GLU A 235 6.31 -44.88 16.53
C GLU A 235 5.76 -43.93 15.46
N MET A 236 4.48 -44.08 15.09
CA MET A 236 3.83 -43.18 14.15
C MET A 236 3.77 -41.74 14.70
N LEU A 237 3.44 -41.57 15.99
CA LEU A 237 3.40 -40.25 16.61
C LEU A 237 4.78 -39.58 16.60
N TRP A 238 5.84 -40.31 16.94
CA TRP A 238 7.21 -39.79 16.89
C TRP A 238 7.63 -39.41 15.46
N ALA A 239 7.30 -40.23 14.47
CA ALA A 239 7.57 -39.90 13.07
C ALA A 239 6.84 -38.61 12.61
N VAL A 240 5.62 -38.37 13.08
CA VAL A 240 4.88 -37.13 12.80
C VAL A 240 5.53 -35.93 13.49
N VAL A 241 5.94 -36.07 14.76
CA VAL A 241 6.63 -35.02 15.52
C VAL A 241 7.96 -34.67 14.87
N ASP A 242 8.75 -35.66 14.46
CA ASP A 242 10.01 -35.44 13.74
C ASP A 242 9.78 -34.77 12.38
N GLY A 243 8.75 -35.19 11.64
CA GLY A 243 8.36 -34.54 10.39
C GLY A 243 7.94 -33.08 10.57
N PHE A 244 7.23 -32.76 11.65
CA PHE A 244 6.88 -31.38 12.00
C PHE A 244 8.12 -30.56 12.37
N ARG A 245 9.05 -31.13 13.16
CA ARG A 245 10.31 -30.48 13.50
C ARG A 245 11.12 -30.16 12.25
N GLN A 246 11.27 -31.13 11.34
CA GLN A 246 12.02 -30.96 10.09
C GLN A 246 11.42 -29.84 9.21
N ARG A 247 10.09 -29.79 9.07
CA ARG A 247 9.42 -28.71 8.34
C ARG A 247 9.56 -27.36 9.01
N SER A 248 9.54 -27.31 10.35
CA SER A 248 9.79 -26.06 11.08
C SER A 248 11.20 -25.55 10.82
N GLU A 249 12.20 -26.42 10.87
CA GLU A 249 13.59 -26.05 10.54
C GLU A 249 13.74 -25.57 9.09
N GLU A 250 13.04 -26.20 8.15
CA GLU A 250 13.02 -25.78 6.75
C GLU A 250 12.39 -24.39 6.57
N LEU A 251 11.25 -24.14 7.23
CA LEU A 251 10.61 -22.82 7.22
C LEU A 251 11.53 -21.75 7.82
N ASP A 252 12.26 -22.06 8.89
CA ASP A 252 13.19 -21.12 9.50
C ASP A 252 14.41 -20.86 8.60
N ARG A 253 14.90 -21.88 7.87
CA ARG A 253 15.94 -21.69 6.83
C ARG A 253 15.46 -20.78 5.70
N VAL A 254 14.23 -20.98 5.21
CA VAL A 254 13.66 -20.14 4.15
C VAL A 254 13.45 -18.70 4.63
N ARG A 255 12.99 -18.51 5.86
CA ARG A 255 12.87 -17.18 6.48
C ARG A 255 14.23 -16.48 6.58
N ALA A 256 15.26 -17.18 7.06
CA ALA A 256 16.62 -16.64 7.13
C ALA A 256 17.17 -16.27 5.75
N GLN A 257 16.92 -17.08 4.72
CA GLN A 257 17.32 -16.76 3.33
C GLN A 257 16.59 -15.52 2.80
N ARG A 258 15.29 -15.39 3.06
CA ARG A 258 14.50 -14.21 2.67
C ARG A 258 15.04 -12.95 3.34
N ASP A 259 15.36 -13.02 4.63
CA ASP A 259 15.83 -11.86 5.38
C ASP A 259 17.24 -11.44 4.90
N LEU A 260 18.14 -12.40 4.63
CA LEU A 260 19.43 -12.13 3.99
C LEU A 260 19.27 -11.48 2.61
N ALA A 261 18.36 -11.98 1.78
CA ALA A 261 18.08 -11.40 0.46
C ALA A 261 17.54 -9.96 0.58
N ARG A 262 16.69 -9.69 1.59
CA ARG A 262 16.18 -8.34 1.89
C ARG A 262 17.32 -7.39 2.26
N GLU A 263 18.25 -7.81 3.13
CA GLU A 263 19.44 -7.01 3.49
C GLU A 263 20.32 -6.73 2.26
N GLN A 264 20.53 -7.73 1.40
CA GLN A 264 21.29 -7.56 0.15
C GLN A 264 20.63 -6.53 -0.78
N VAL A 265 19.30 -6.60 -0.97
CA VAL A 265 18.55 -5.62 -1.77
C VAL A 265 18.68 -4.22 -1.18
N GLN A 266 18.55 -4.06 0.13
CA GLN A 266 18.71 -2.76 0.80
C GLN A 266 20.13 -2.20 0.63
N ASN A 267 21.17 -3.03 0.75
CA ASN A 267 22.55 -2.63 0.53
C ASN A 267 22.78 -2.19 -0.93
N LEU A 268 22.32 -2.98 -1.90
CA LEU A 268 22.42 -2.63 -3.33
C LEU A 268 21.67 -1.34 -3.65
N GLN A 269 20.51 -1.11 -3.05
CA GLN A 269 19.79 0.16 -3.20
C GLN A 269 20.60 1.33 -2.64
N ALA A 270 21.18 1.19 -1.44
CA ALA A 270 22.04 2.22 -0.85
C ALA A 270 23.27 2.52 -1.72
N GLN A 271 23.91 1.49 -2.27
CA GLN A 271 25.02 1.64 -3.21
C GLN A 271 24.58 2.34 -4.50
N ASN A 272 23.44 1.95 -5.08
CA ASN A 272 22.90 2.59 -6.29
C ASN A 272 22.62 4.08 -6.04
N TRP A 273 22.10 4.43 -4.86
CA TRP A 273 21.90 5.83 -4.47
C TRP A 273 23.21 6.61 -4.40
N ARG A 274 24.26 6.03 -3.80
CA ARG A 274 25.61 6.65 -3.76
C ARG A 274 26.15 6.87 -5.17
N LEU A 275 26.11 5.85 -6.03
CA LEU A 275 26.56 5.94 -7.42
C LEU A 275 25.80 7.02 -8.22
N ARG A 276 24.48 7.14 -8.02
CA ARG A 276 23.69 8.21 -8.64
C ARG A 276 24.11 9.60 -8.16
N ALA A 277 24.38 9.76 -6.85
CA ALA A 277 24.84 11.02 -6.29
C ALA A 277 26.23 11.41 -6.83
N ASP A 278 27.13 10.44 -6.96
CA ASP A 278 28.47 10.65 -7.51
C ASP A 278 28.43 10.98 -9.00
N ASN A 279 27.60 10.27 -9.78
CA ASN A 279 27.40 10.58 -11.20
C ASN A 279 26.82 11.98 -11.39
N HIS A 280 25.87 12.39 -10.55
CA HIS A 280 25.32 13.75 -10.58
C HIS A 280 26.38 14.81 -10.26
N ARG A 281 27.27 14.54 -9.29
CA ARG A 281 28.41 15.42 -8.97
C ARG A 281 29.38 15.52 -10.13
N ALA A 282 29.77 14.40 -10.74
CA ALA A 282 30.65 14.37 -11.90
C ALA A 282 30.04 15.12 -13.11
N SER A 283 28.75 14.92 -13.38
CA SER A 283 28.03 15.61 -14.45
C SER A 283 28.00 17.12 -14.25
N ARG A 284 27.80 17.59 -13.01
CA ARG A 284 27.86 19.03 -12.69
C ARG A 284 29.25 19.62 -12.88
N LEU A 285 30.30 18.90 -12.46
CA LEU A 285 31.68 19.36 -12.67
C LEU A 285 32.02 19.41 -14.16
N ALA A 286 31.60 18.42 -14.94
CA ALA A 286 31.78 18.42 -16.40
C ALA A 286 31.04 19.59 -17.06
N GLU A 287 29.79 19.85 -16.67
CA GLU A 287 29.02 21.01 -17.16
C GLU A 287 29.72 22.34 -16.83
N GLN A 288 30.27 22.48 -15.63
CA GLN A 288 31.01 23.67 -15.21
C GLN A 288 32.28 23.87 -16.06
N LEU A 289 33.11 22.83 -16.20
CA LEU A 289 34.34 22.91 -16.99
C LEU A 289 34.07 23.23 -18.46
N LEU A 290 33.03 22.64 -19.05
CA LEU A 290 32.65 22.92 -20.43
C LEU A 290 32.17 24.37 -20.62
N ARG A 291 31.49 24.95 -19.62
CA ARG A 291 31.10 26.36 -19.65
C ARG A 291 32.30 27.30 -19.56
N GLU A 292 33.27 26.97 -18.71
CA GLU A 292 34.50 27.74 -18.56
C GLU A 292 35.31 27.73 -19.88
N GLN A 293 35.34 26.60 -20.59
CA GLN A 293 36.04 26.46 -21.87
C GLN A 293 35.27 27.02 -23.08
N HIS A 294 33.93 26.98 -23.06
CA HIS A 294 33.07 27.37 -24.19
C HIS A 294 31.97 28.35 -23.76
N PRO A 295 32.31 29.60 -23.40
CA PRO A 295 31.35 30.57 -22.86
C PRO A 295 30.27 31.00 -23.85
N THR A 296 30.48 30.80 -25.16
CA THR A 296 29.52 31.13 -26.21
C THR A 296 28.46 30.07 -26.44
N VAL A 297 28.64 28.86 -25.90
CA VAL A 297 27.72 27.73 -26.10
C VAL A 297 26.61 27.78 -25.04
N PRO A 298 25.32 27.70 -25.44
CA PRO A 298 24.21 27.66 -24.49
C PRO A 298 24.31 26.47 -23.53
N PRO A 299 23.96 26.63 -22.24
CA PRO A 299 24.08 25.58 -21.24
C PRO A 299 23.22 24.35 -21.54
N GLU A 300 22.07 24.54 -22.20
CA GLU A 300 21.19 23.46 -22.64
C GLU A 300 21.87 22.56 -23.68
N THR A 301 22.65 23.14 -24.60
CA THR A 301 23.42 22.39 -25.60
C THR A 301 24.51 21.54 -24.94
N ILE A 302 25.20 22.08 -23.94
CA ILE A 302 26.20 21.35 -23.15
C ILE A 302 25.56 20.13 -22.45
N ARG A 303 24.38 20.31 -21.85
CA ARG A 303 23.64 19.21 -21.19
C ARG A 303 23.23 18.13 -22.19
N LEU A 304 22.70 18.51 -23.34
CA LEU A 304 22.31 17.55 -24.38
C LEU A 304 23.51 16.73 -24.88
N LEU A 305 24.66 17.37 -25.09
CA LEU A 305 25.88 16.66 -25.51
C LEU A 305 26.41 15.72 -24.42
N LEU A 306 26.34 16.12 -23.14
CA LEU A 306 26.70 15.26 -22.02
C LEU A 306 25.75 14.05 -21.92
N ASP A 307 24.44 14.28 -22.02
CA ASP A 307 23.43 13.22 -21.98
C ASP A 307 23.63 12.24 -23.15
N GLU A 308 23.84 12.72 -24.37
CA GLU A 308 24.10 11.89 -25.56
C GLU A 308 25.38 11.05 -25.39
N ARG A 309 26.44 11.64 -24.83
CA ARG A 309 27.69 10.92 -24.55
C ARG A 309 27.52 9.89 -23.45
N LEU A 310 26.81 10.21 -22.37
CA LEU A 310 26.52 9.27 -21.28
C LEU A 310 25.66 8.11 -21.77
N GLU A 311 24.63 8.35 -22.57
CA GLU A 311 23.80 7.31 -23.17
C GLU A 311 24.64 6.39 -24.07
N SER A 312 25.55 6.95 -24.87
CA SER A 312 26.46 6.17 -25.73
C SER A 312 27.47 5.31 -24.95
N ALA A 313 27.87 5.74 -23.76
CA ALA A 313 28.79 5.00 -22.90
C ALA A 313 28.08 3.87 -22.13
N VAL A 314 26.83 4.09 -21.71
CA VAL A 314 26.03 3.12 -20.95
C VAL A 314 25.44 2.03 -21.85
N SER A 315 25.07 2.37 -23.08
CA SER A 315 24.52 1.42 -24.04
C SER A 315 25.52 1.19 -25.17
N PRO A 316 26.24 0.05 -25.20
CA PRO A 316 27.16 -0.30 -26.31
C PRO A 316 26.40 -0.69 -27.59
N ARG A 317 25.20 -0.14 -27.80
CA ARG A 317 24.48 -0.25 -29.07
C ARG A 317 25.15 0.69 -30.07
N PRO A 318 25.47 0.23 -31.29
CA PRO A 318 26.07 1.07 -32.30
C PRO A 318 25.12 2.23 -32.65
N VAL A 319 25.54 3.45 -32.31
CA VAL A 319 24.79 4.67 -32.62
C VAL A 319 24.76 4.83 -34.15
N LYS A 320 23.56 4.79 -34.75
CA LYS A 320 23.41 5.21 -36.14
C LYS A 320 23.66 6.73 -36.19
N PRO A 321 24.64 7.20 -36.97
CA PRO A 321 24.98 8.62 -37.03
C PRO A 321 23.75 9.42 -37.49
N ARG A 322 23.36 10.43 -36.70
CA ARG A 322 22.33 11.40 -37.09
C ARG A 322 22.91 12.30 -38.17
N THR A 323 22.32 12.28 -39.36
CA THR A 323 22.59 13.29 -40.39
C THR A 323 22.05 14.63 -39.90
N LEU A 324 22.94 15.52 -39.46
CA LEU A 324 22.63 16.92 -39.21
C LEU A 324 22.28 17.55 -40.56
N HIS A 325 20.99 17.75 -40.82
CA HIS A 325 20.56 18.65 -41.89
C HIS A 325 20.86 20.08 -41.43
N GLY A 326 21.81 20.71 -42.11
CA GLY A 326 22.08 22.13 -42.02
C GLY A 326 21.00 22.97 -42.69
#